data_AF-A0A0L6VYS2-F1
#
_entry.id   AF-A0A0L6VYS2-F1
#
_cell.length_a   1.000
_cell.length_b   1.000
_cell.length_c   1.000
_cell.angle_alpha   90.00
_cell.angle_beta   90.00
_cell.angle_gamma   90.00
#
_symmetry.space_group_name_H-M   'P 1'
#
loop_
_entity.id
_entity.type
_entity.pdbx_description
1 polymer ?
#
loop_
_entity_poly.entity_id
_entity_poly.type
_entity_poly.pdbx_seq_one_letter_code
_entity_poly.pdbx_strand_id
1 'polypeptide(L)'
;MQEITFLGVLLRFVLGGGSVAAAYLLGKKVGGRFGGIFAAFPGVFLASVISVGAGKDLHLANHLVLQVSKGALVGMVANIIACLVAGWLIPRTGYKKGLVYTFFVWAFTGAAIIAALRF
;
A
#
# COMPACT_ATOMS: atom_id res chain seq x y z
N MET A 1 -4.97 -20.44 -8.88
CA MET A 1 -5.31 -19.01 -8.96
C MET A 1 -6.14 -18.64 -7.75
N GLN A 2 -5.94 -17.45 -7.16
CA GLN A 2 -6.83 -16.97 -6.09
C GLN A 2 -8.18 -16.60 -6.70
N GLU A 3 -9.27 -17.08 -6.09
CA GLU A 3 -10.61 -16.66 -6.47
C GLU A 3 -10.90 -15.27 -5.93
N ILE A 4 -11.54 -14.44 -6.76
CA ILE A 4 -12.04 -13.14 -6.36
C ILE A 4 -13.32 -13.38 -5.55
N THR A 5 -13.27 -13.12 -4.24
CA THR A 5 -14.42 -13.25 -3.36
C THR A 5 -15.01 -11.88 -3.03
N PHE A 6 -16.34 -11.81 -2.89
CA PHE A 6 -17.02 -10.59 -2.45
C PHE A 6 -16.47 -10.08 -1.11
N LEU A 7 -16.27 -11.00 -0.14
CA LEU A 7 -15.67 -10.68 1.14
C LEU A 7 -14.26 -10.08 0.98
N GLY A 8 -13.44 -10.64 0.08
CA GLY A 8 -12.09 -10.12 -0.19
C GLY A 8 -12.10 -8.70 -0.75
N VAL A 9 -13.06 -8.36 -1.61
CA VAL A 9 -13.24 -7.00 -2.15
C VAL A 9 -13.74 -6.07 -1.05
N LEU A 10 -14.78 -6.47 -0.31
CA LEU A 10 -15.38 -5.70 0.77
C LEU A 10 -14.35 -5.35 1.85
N LEU A 11 -13.52 -6.31 2.27
CA LEU A 11 -12.46 -6.07 3.26
C LEU A 11 -11.44 -5.04 2.77
N ARG A 12 -11.03 -5.08 1.51
CA ARG A 12 -10.09 -4.10 0.94
C ARG A 12 -10.72 -2.72 0.85
N PHE A 13 -11.99 -2.64 0.49
CA PHE A 13 -12.72 -1.38 0.48
C PHE A 13 -12.86 -0.79 1.89
N VAL A 14 -13.30 -1.58 2.87
CA VAL A 14 -13.51 -1.11 4.25
C VAL A 14 -12.19 -0.77 4.93
N LEU A 15 -11.21 -1.67 4.93
CA LEU A 15 -9.92 -1.43 5.59
C LEU A 15 -9.08 -0.41 4.83
N GLY A 16 -8.99 -0.51 3.50
CA GLY A 16 -8.25 0.43 2.67
C GLY A 16 -8.92 1.81 2.62
N GLY A 17 -10.18 1.87 2.21
CA GLY A 17 -10.96 3.12 2.16
C GLY A 17 -11.13 3.77 3.53
N GLY A 18 -11.36 2.97 4.57
CA GLY A 18 -11.39 3.44 5.96
C GLY A 18 -10.07 4.08 6.41
N SER A 19 -8.93 3.52 5.98
CA SER A 19 -7.61 4.11 6.25
C SER A 19 -7.44 5.47 5.56
N VAL A 20 -7.88 5.60 4.31
CA VAL A 20 -7.86 6.86 3.58
C VAL A 20 -8.77 7.90 4.25
N ALA A 21 -9.98 7.50 4.65
CA ALA A 21 -10.90 8.36 5.38
C ALA A 21 -10.31 8.82 6.73
N ALA A 22 -9.71 7.88 7.48
CA ALA A 22 -9.04 8.19 8.74
C ALA A 22 -7.85 9.15 8.53
N ALA A 23 -7.03 8.95 7.49
CA ALA A 23 -5.93 9.83 7.14
C ALA A 23 -6.41 11.27 6.89
N TYR A 24 -7.50 11.44 6.15
CA TYR A 24 -8.10 12.76 5.91
C TYR A 24 -8.66 13.40 7.18
N LEU A 25 -9.49 12.66 7.93
CA LEU A 25 -10.15 13.18 9.13
C LEU A 25 -9.15 13.54 10.23
N LEU A 26 -8.17 12.66 10.48
CA LEU A 26 -7.12 12.88 11.49
C LEU A 26 -6.14 13.94 11.02
N GLY A 27 -5.81 13.99 9.72
CA GLY A 27 -5.01 15.07 9.14
C GLY A 27 -5.63 16.45 9.38
N LYS A 28 -6.95 16.56 9.22
CA LYS A 28 -7.71 17.81 9.44
C LYS A 28 -7.88 18.16 10.92
N LYS A 29 -8.10 17.18 11.80
CA LYS A 29 -8.44 17.40 13.22
C LYS A 29 -7.23 17.43 14.15
N VAL A 30 -6.24 16.58 13.92
CA VAL A 30 -5.10 16.34 14.83
C VAL A 30 -3.78 16.81 14.21
N GLY A 31 -3.75 17.02 12.89
CA GLY A 31 -2.64 17.60 12.15
C GLY A 31 -1.99 16.62 11.18
N GLY A 32 -1.21 17.18 10.25
CA GLY A 32 -0.67 16.44 9.09
C GLY A 32 0.22 15.25 9.43
N ARG A 33 0.90 15.23 10.60
CA ARG A 33 1.72 14.09 11.04
C ARG A 33 0.89 12.84 11.32
N PHE A 34 -0.23 12.99 12.05
CA PHE A 34 -1.13 11.88 12.33
C PHE A 34 -1.89 11.44 11.07
N GLY A 35 -2.29 12.40 10.23
CA GLY A 35 -2.84 12.07 8.90
C GLY A 35 -1.86 11.26 8.05
N GLY A 36 -0.56 11.58 8.11
CA GLY A 36 0.50 10.85 7.40
C GLY A 36 0.67 9.40 7.85
N ILE A 37 0.57 9.12 9.15
CA ILE A 37 0.63 7.73 9.67
C ILE A 37 -0.49 6.88 9.07
N PHE A 38 -1.71 7.41 9.04
CA PHE A 38 -2.85 6.70 8.47
C PHE A 38 -2.82 6.64 6.94
N ALA A 39 -2.18 7.60 6.28
CA ALA A 39 -1.93 7.54 4.84
C ALA A 39 -1.01 6.36 4.46
N ALA A 40 -0.15 5.92 5.37
CA ALA A 40 0.72 4.74 5.20
C ALA A 40 0.16 3.47 5.86
N PHE A 41 -1.05 3.50 6.42
CA PHE A 41 -1.60 2.36 7.17
C PHE A 41 -1.79 1.13 6.25
N PRO A 42 -1.39 -0.08 6.68
CA PRO A 42 -1.40 -1.28 5.86
C PRO A 42 -2.79 -1.93 5.72
N GLY A 43 -3.85 -1.15 5.52
CA GLY A 43 -5.24 -1.64 5.51
C GLY A 43 -5.50 -2.63 4.37
N VAL A 44 -4.99 -2.33 3.17
CA VAL A 44 -5.12 -3.22 2.00
C VAL A 44 -4.29 -4.49 2.16
N PHE A 45 -3.12 -4.40 2.80
CA PHE A 45 -2.29 -5.57 3.12
C PHE A 45 -3.00 -6.49 4.12
N LEU A 46 -3.53 -5.93 5.23
CA LEU A 46 -4.27 -6.68 6.23
C LEU A 46 -5.50 -7.37 5.63
N ALA A 47 -6.29 -6.65 4.83
CA ALA A 47 -7.41 -7.22 4.09
C ALA A 47 -6.97 -8.38 3.18
N SER A 48 -5.80 -8.23 2.54
CA SER A 48 -5.26 -9.25 1.66
C SER A 48 -4.89 -10.50 2.44
N VAL A 49 -4.10 -10.40 3.52
CA VAL A 49 -3.72 -11.54 4.38
C VAL A 49 -4.94 -12.31 4.89
N ILE A 50 -5.96 -11.60 5.39
CA ILE A 50 -7.19 -12.22 5.88
C ILE A 50 -7.91 -12.96 4.74
N SER A 51 -8.14 -12.29 3.61
CA SER A 51 -8.91 -12.85 2.50
C SER A 51 -8.24 -14.05 1.83
N VAL A 52 -6.91 -14.07 1.78
CA VAL A 52 -6.18 -15.17 1.12
C VAL A 52 -6.02 -16.38 2.02
N GLY A 53 -6.02 -16.22 3.35
CA GLY A 53 -6.00 -17.34 4.30
C GLY A 53 -7.37 -17.91 4.64
N ALA A 54 -8.44 -17.10 4.54
CA ALA A 54 -9.79 -17.51 4.93
C ALA A 54 -10.26 -18.78 4.21
N GLY A 55 -10.76 -19.74 5.00
CA GLY A 55 -11.35 -21.00 4.51
C GLY A 55 -10.36 -22.02 3.93
N LYS A 56 -9.06 -21.83 4.12
CA LYS A 56 -8.01 -22.74 3.60
C LYS A 56 -7.34 -23.51 4.72
N ASP A 57 -6.75 -24.65 4.37
CA ASP A 57 -5.87 -25.37 5.29
C ASP A 57 -4.63 -24.54 5.65
N LEU A 58 -4.02 -24.87 6.80
CA LEU A 58 -2.91 -24.09 7.37
C LEU A 58 -1.71 -23.99 6.41
N HIS A 59 -1.39 -25.07 5.69
CA HIS A 59 -0.24 -25.10 4.80
C HIS A 59 -0.45 -24.17 3.59
N LEU A 60 -1.62 -24.28 2.94
CA LEU A 60 -1.98 -23.41 1.82
C LEU A 60 -2.14 -21.95 2.25
N ALA A 61 -2.75 -21.69 3.40
CA ALA A 61 -2.89 -20.34 3.96
C ALA A 61 -1.52 -19.69 4.18
N ASN A 62 -0.59 -20.39 4.83
CA ASN A 62 0.78 -19.90 5.07
C ASN A 62 1.50 -19.59 3.75
N HIS A 63 1.42 -20.50 2.76
CA HIS A 63 2.03 -20.29 1.46
C HIS A 63 1.50 -19.03 0.75
N LEU A 64 0.18 -18.82 0.73
CA LEU A 64 -0.44 -17.65 0.09
C LEU A 64 -0.13 -16.34 0.83
N VAL A 65 -0.13 -16.37 2.17
CA VAL A 65 0.23 -15.20 2.99
C VAL A 65 1.68 -14.80 2.74
N LEU A 66 2.60 -15.76 2.63
CA LEU A 66 4.01 -15.49 2.30
C LEU A 66 4.15 -14.82 0.92
N GLN A 67 3.43 -15.30 -0.09
CA GLN A 67 3.44 -14.68 -1.43
C GLN A 67 2.93 -13.22 -1.39
N VAL A 68 1.81 -12.97 -0.72
CA VAL A 68 1.26 -11.62 -0.56
C VAL A 68 2.22 -10.72 0.22
N SER A 69 2.87 -11.26 1.25
CA SER A 69 3.81 -10.52 2.09
C SER A 69 5.06 -10.09 1.31
N LYS A 70 5.59 -10.96 0.43
CA LYS A 70 6.71 -10.62 -0.46
C LYS A 70 6.34 -9.46 -1.40
N GLY A 71 5.18 -9.52 -2.06
CA GLY A 71 4.71 -8.44 -2.91
C GLY A 71 4.43 -7.14 -2.12
N ALA A 72 3.88 -7.25 -0.92
CA ALA A 72 3.62 -6.10 -0.05
C ALA A 72 4.91 -5.39 0.39
N LEU A 73 5.97 -6.14 0.71
CA LEU A 73 7.28 -5.57 1.06
C LEU A 73 7.83 -4.70 -0.07
N VAL A 74 7.73 -5.16 -1.31
CA VAL A 74 8.14 -4.39 -2.49
C VAL A 74 7.39 -3.06 -2.55
N GLY A 75 6.07 -3.09 -2.41
CA GLY A 75 5.24 -1.89 -2.42
C GLY A 75 5.54 -0.93 -1.26
N MET A 76 5.84 -1.46 -0.07
CA MET A 76 6.20 -0.65 1.10
C MET A 76 7.54 0.05 0.91
N VAL A 77 8.55 -0.63 0.34
CA VAL A 77 9.84 0.00 0.01
C VAL A 77 9.65 1.10 -1.03
N ALA A 78 8.86 0.84 -2.07
CA ALA A 78 8.52 1.85 -3.07
C ALA A 78 7.80 3.07 -2.45
N ASN A 79 6.92 2.85 -1.48
CA ASN A 79 6.26 3.94 -0.74
C ASN A 79 7.23 4.80 0.08
N ILE A 80 8.22 4.20 0.74
CA ILE A 80 9.24 4.94 1.50
C ILE A 80 10.00 5.87 0.54
N ILE A 81 10.47 5.33 -0.59
CA ILE A 81 11.20 6.09 -1.61
C ILE A 81 10.31 7.22 -2.17
N ALA A 82 9.06 6.91 -2.51
CA ALA A 82 8.10 7.89 -3.02
C ALA A 82 7.83 9.02 -2.01
N CYS A 83 7.71 8.71 -0.72
CA CYS A 83 7.52 9.71 0.34
C CYS A 83 8.71 10.67 0.45
N LEU A 84 9.94 10.14 0.40
CA LEU A 84 11.17 10.95 0.41
C LEU A 84 11.23 11.86 -0.83
N VAL A 85 10.94 11.30 -2.01
CA VAL A 85 10.94 12.06 -3.26
C VAL A 85 9.83 13.11 -3.27
N ALA A 86 8.62 12.82 -2.77
CA ALA A 86 7.57 13.84 -2.62
C ALA A 86 8.04 15.01 -1.76
N GLY A 87 8.63 14.74 -0.59
CA GLY A 87 9.15 15.77 0.30
C GLY A 87 10.22 16.65 -0.34
N TRP A 88 11.00 16.10 -1.29
CA TRP A 88 12.05 16.83 -1.99
C TRP A 88 11.58 17.52 -3.29
N LEU A 89 10.73 16.86 -4.08
CA LEU A 89 10.41 17.24 -5.46
C LEU A 89 9.20 18.18 -5.55
N ILE A 90 8.18 17.97 -4.71
CA ILE A 90 6.97 18.82 -4.69
C ILE A 90 7.31 20.29 -4.42
N PRO A 91 8.16 20.64 -3.43
CA PRO A 91 8.54 22.03 -3.19
C PRO A 91 9.33 22.68 -4.34
N ARG A 92 10.03 21.87 -5.17
CA ARG A 92 10.92 22.37 -6.24
C ARG A 92 10.27 22.48 -7.60
N THR A 93 9.34 21.57 -7.92
CA THR A 93 8.73 21.46 -9.25
C THR A 93 7.28 21.94 -9.29
N GLY A 94 6.73 22.32 -8.13
CA GLY A 94 5.34 22.68 -7.94
C GLY A 94 4.45 21.47 -7.70
N TYR A 95 3.32 21.69 -7.02
CA TYR A 95 2.44 20.63 -6.51
C TYR A 95 2.01 19.60 -7.57
N LYS A 96 1.46 20.07 -8.70
CA LYS A 96 0.91 19.17 -9.74
C LYS A 96 1.98 18.30 -10.39
N LYS A 97 3.12 18.88 -10.78
CA LYS A 97 4.22 18.15 -11.44
C LYS A 97 4.92 17.22 -10.46
N GLY A 98 5.21 17.71 -9.25
CA GLY A 98 5.83 16.91 -8.20
C GLY A 98 5.00 15.67 -7.84
N LEU A 99 3.67 15.79 -7.75
CA LEU A 99 2.78 14.65 -7.51
C LEU A 99 2.88 13.60 -8.61
N VAL A 100 2.83 14.02 -9.87
CA VAL A 100 2.94 13.12 -11.03
C VAL A 100 4.28 12.39 -11.02
N TYR A 101 5.37 13.12 -10.79
CA TYR A 101 6.71 12.53 -10.73
C TYR A 101 6.88 11.56 -9.55
N THR A 102 6.37 11.90 -8.36
CA THR A 102 6.40 10.97 -7.22
C THR A 102 5.65 9.68 -7.52
N PHE A 103 4.49 9.76 -8.17
CA PHE A 103 3.72 8.58 -8.56
C PHE A 103 4.52 7.69 -9.53
N PHE A 104 5.17 8.28 -10.53
CA PHE A 104 6.01 7.51 -11.45
C PHE A 104 7.22 6.90 -10.74
N VAL A 105 7.86 7.62 -9.82
CA VAL A 105 8.96 7.05 -9.02
C VAL A 105 8.49 5.83 -8.25
N TRP A 106 7.34 5.89 -7.57
CA TRP A 106 6.76 4.72 -6.90
C TRP A 106 6.59 3.52 -7.86
N ALA A 107 5.99 3.77 -9.03
CA ALA A 107 5.73 2.71 -10.02
C ALA A 107 7.04 2.11 -10.58
N PHE A 108 8.00 2.95 -10.96
CA PHE A 108 9.29 2.49 -11.48
C PHE A 108 10.11 1.76 -10.43
N THR A 109 10.14 2.25 -9.19
CA THR A 109 10.85 1.59 -8.09
C THR A 109 10.23 0.22 -7.81
N GLY A 110 8.90 0.11 -7.74
CA GLY A 110 8.22 -1.18 -7.56
C GLY A 110 8.56 -2.15 -8.69
N ALA A 111 8.45 -1.72 -9.94
CA ALA A 111 8.78 -2.53 -11.11
C ALA A 111 10.26 -2.97 -11.12
N ALA A 112 11.18 -2.07 -10.79
CA ALA A 112 12.61 -2.36 -10.73
C ALA A 112 12.94 -3.39 -9.64
N ILE A 113 12.32 -3.29 -8.46
CA ILE A 113 12.52 -4.25 -7.37
C ILE A 113 12.00 -5.63 -7.78
N ILE A 114 10.80 -5.72 -8.39
CA ILE A 114 10.26 -7.00 -8.88
C ILE A 114 11.20 -7.62 -9.92
N ALA A 115 11.65 -6.82 -10.89
CA ALA A 115 12.55 -7.28 -11.95
C ALA A 115 13.91 -7.75 -11.40
N ALA A 116 14.45 -7.05 -10.40
CA ALA A 116 15.74 -7.38 -9.79
C ALA A 116 15.67 -8.65 -8.92
N LEU A 117 14.59 -8.81 -8.15
CA LEU A 117 14.45 -9.93 -7.21
C LEU A 117 13.89 -11.21 -7.84
N ARG A 118 13.45 -11.16 -9.11
CA ARG A 118 12.92 -12.31 -9.87
C ARG A 118 11.93 -13.15 -9.04
N PHE A 119 11.02 -12.47 -8.34
CA PHE A 119 9.93 -13.12 -7.61
C PHE A 119 9.06 -13.99 -8.52
#